data_AF-A0AAN6MCP4-F1
#
_entry.id   AF-A0AAN6MCP4-F1
#
_cell.length_a   1.000
_cell.length_b   1.000
_cell.length_c   1.000
_cell.angle_alpha   90.00
_cell.angle_beta   90.00
_cell.angle_gamma   90.00
#
_symmetry.space_group_name_H-M   'P 1'
#
loop_
_entity.id
_entity.type
_entity.pdbx_description
1 polymer ?
#
loop_
_entity_poly.entity_id
_entity_poly.type
_entity_poly.pdbx_seq_one_letter_code
_entity_poly.pdbx_strand_id
1 'polypeptide(L)'
;MLNLIEFIILSALASILAAIVASRGQDRQPWWFKSRADFATSWFSWGHEQDMEATDDVVRDIKQLAECHEAAALLSDLIHQDGAGEWPPRSNHDYTSWPAALRPYRDIYAEMAPLLPTSDLSLDDDVNRARISTFRSGFQTLLQERVNLAQVEQLLAAAEAGRWDVFPRDTYNGFYACIAWCRHAYRWATIPVVRLAQLEKTLPLPPALLLPWTYLQRHFGLTSQSGNNMSNLVLNFSPSGVYTLHINTGLAPRITSSEESFARVFHDVERLALPVYHAVVHALLAHARADLPGCLAHARRVTALLRPLLSSYYDRVHDAQIARDVWLSRVQGFYGWGAGYEVEGEAGWVKFDGLSGNQVLLFMVLDAFLGLEPYLDEENQRRNVPERQRRFCRAVERHSFRRRLGTEGVEGMVARELGEVVKRLRLFRTAHRTRAKVYLSQPAPERLPMTAGKSLLKSDMEQSLEYLDEFMVGRLAQTV
;
A
#
# COMPACT_ATOMS: atom_id res chain seq x y z
N MET A 1 35.56 23.06 0.45
CA MET A 1 34.31 23.49 1.13
C MET A 1 33.97 24.86 0.60
N LEU A 2 32.99 24.97 -0.30
CA LEU A 2 32.45 26.28 -0.69
C LEU A 2 31.60 26.81 0.47
N ASN A 3 31.78 28.09 0.82
CA ASN A 3 31.06 28.73 1.91
C ASN A 3 29.58 28.88 1.51
N LEU A 4 28.66 28.74 2.47
CA LEU A 4 27.22 28.94 2.34
C LEU A 4 26.86 30.23 1.55
N ILE A 5 27.68 31.28 1.65
CA ILE A 5 27.52 32.53 0.91
C ILE A 5 27.72 32.35 -0.60
N GLU A 6 28.70 31.54 -1.04
CA GLU A 6 28.94 31.26 -2.47
C GLU A 6 27.81 30.41 -3.07
N PHE A 7 27.24 29.49 -2.31
CA PHE A 7 26.08 28.70 -2.74
C PHE A 7 24.83 29.57 -2.95
N ILE A 8 24.62 30.57 -2.09
CA ILE A 8 23.51 31.52 -2.22
C ILE A 8 23.71 32.44 -3.42
N ILE A 9 24.94 32.93 -3.65
CA ILE A 9 25.27 33.77 -4.81
C ILE A 9 25.09 32.99 -6.13
N LEU A 10 25.55 31.73 -6.19
CA LEU A 10 25.37 30.88 -7.38
C LEU A 10 23.89 30.56 -7.65
N SER A 11 23.10 30.33 -6.60
CA SER A 11 21.66 30.07 -6.74
C SER A 11 20.88 31.32 -7.19
N ALA A 12 21.28 32.50 -6.72
CA ALA A 12 20.70 33.78 -7.15
C ALA A 12 21.07 34.11 -8.60
N LEU A 13 22.32 33.89 -9.01
CA LEU A 13 22.78 34.09 -10.39
C LEU A 13 22.10 33.12 -11.37
N ALA A 14 21.92 31.85 -10.99
CA ALA A 14 21.20 30.87 -11.80
C ALA A 14 19.72 31.26 -12.01
N SER A 15 19.08 31.83 -10.97
CA SER A 15 17.70 32.31 -11.04
C SER A 15 17.56 33.56 -11.92
N ILE A 16 18.54 34.46 -11.88
CA ILE A 16 18.59 35.65 -12.74
C ILE A 16 18.84 35.27 -14.21
N LEU A 17 19.73 34.30 -14.47
CA LEU A 17 19.96 33.76 -15.82
C LEU A 17 18.72 33.07 -16.39
N ALA A 18 18.01 32.27 -15.58
CA ALA A 18 16.76 31.64 -16.00
C ALA A 18 15.67 32.67 -16.32
N ALA A 19 15.59 33.78 -15.56
CA ALA A 19 14.67 34.88 -15.83
C ALA A 19 15.03 35.66 -17.11
N ILE A 20 16.32 35.87 -17.39
CA ILE A 20 16.81 36.53 -18.62
C ILE A 20 16.55 35.66 -19.87
N VAL A 21 16.68 34.34 -19.74
CA VAL A 21 16.33 33.39 -20.82
C VAL A 21 14.81 33.36 -21.06
N ALA A 22 14.00 33.48 -20.01
CA ALA A 22 12.55 33.54 -20.12
C ALA A 22 12.02 34.88 -20.66
N SER A 23 12.77 35.99 -20.51
CA SER A 23 12.31 37.34 -20.89
C SER A 23 12.64 37.76 -22.33
N ARG A 24 13.31 36.92 -23.12
CA ARG A 24 13.55 37.18 -24.55
C ARG A 24 12.61 36.33 -25.39
N GLY A 25 11.47 36.95 -25.73
CA GLY A 25 10.38 36.32 -26.47
C GLY A 25 10.65 36.04 -27.95
N GLN A 26 9.87 35.06 -28.42
CA GLN A 26 9.30 34.84 -29.76
C GLN A 26 10.20 34.58 -30.99
N ASP A 27 9.64 33.67 -31.80
CA ASP A 27 9.95 33.33 -33.19
C ASP A 27 11.22 32.54 -33.49
N ARG A 28 11.06 31.20 -33.38
CA ARG A 28 11.39 30.21 -34.42
C ARG A 28 11.02 28.82 -33.92
N GLN A 29 10.05 28.16 -34.54
CA GLN A 29 9.88 26.71 -34.38
C GLN A 29 10.92 25.97 -35.24
N PRO A 30 11.71 25.05 -34.67
CA PRO A 30 12.42 24.05 -35.42
C PRO A 30 11.72 22.68 -35.34
N TRP A 31 11.92 21.94 -36.41
CA TRP A 31 11.30 20.72 -36.95
C TRP A 31 11.41 19.42 -36.12
N TRP A 32 11.51 19.47 -34.79
CA TRP A 32 11.70 18.29 -33.93
C TRP A 32 10.74 18.18 -32.74
N PHE A 33 9.49 18.64 -32.88
CA PHE A 33 8.44 18.25 -31.93
C PHE A 33 8.08 16.77 -32.11
N LYS A 34 8.81 15.88 -31.40
CA LYS A 34 8.17 14.70 -30.80
C LYS A 34 7.34 15.20 -29.62
N SER A 35 6.15 14.65 -29.45
CA SER A 35 5.23 15.12 -28.42
C SER A 35 5.83 14.92 -27.03
N ARG A 36 5.45 15.77 -26.05
CA ARG A 36 5.82 15.57 -24.63
C ARG A 36 5.42 14.17 -24.10
N ALA A 37 4.43 13.52 -24.74
CA ALA A 37 4.01 12.16 -24.41
C ALA A 37 5.04 11.10 -24.84
N ASP A 38 5.75 11.31 -25.96
CA ASP A 38 6.77 10.40 -26.49
C ASP A 38 8.08 10.47 -25.68
N PHE A 39 8.41 11.65 -25.14
CA PHE A 39 9.61 11.79 -24.30
C PHE A 39 9.40 11.16 -22.92
N ALA A 40 8.23 11.34 -22.31
CA ALA A 40 7.88 10.70 -21.04
C ALA A 40 7.86 9.18 -21.16
N THR A 41 7.20 8.61 -22.18
CA THR A 41 7.17 7.15 -22.39
C THR A 41 8.56 6.56 -22.65
N SER A 42 9.44 7.22 -23.41
CA SER A 42 10.80 6.72 -23.65
C SER A 42 11.71 6.78 -22.40
N TRP A 43 11.56 7.81 -21.55
CA TRP A 43 12.31 7.91 -20.29
C TRP A 43 11.80 6.91 -19.24
N PHE A 44 10.49 6.70 -19.16
CA PHE A 44 9.90 5.66 -18.30
C PHE A 44 10.31 4.26 -18.74
N SER A 45 10.34 3.96 -20.05
CA SER A 45 10.79 2.66 -20.57
C SER A 45 12.26 2.38 -20.25
N TRP A 46 13.16 3.35 -20.45
CA TRP A 46 14.59 3.16 -20.17
C TRP A 46 14.92 3.00 -18.67
N GLY A 47 14.23 3.75 -17.80
CA GLY A 47 14.38 3.60 -16.34
C GLY A 47 13.78 2.30 -15.81
N HIS A 48 12.69 1.83 -16.42
CA HIS A 48 12.01 0.60 -16.02
C HIS A 48 12.79 -0.67 -16.40
N GLU A 49 13.48 -0.68 -17.55
CA GLU A 49 14.31 -1.81 -17.99
C GLU A 49 15.55 -2.01 -17.08
N GLN A 50 16.25 -0.94 -16.72
CA GLN A 50 17.40 -1.02 -15.79
C GLN A 50 16.98 -1.38 -14.36
N ASP A 51 15.83 -0.87 -13.89
CA ASP A 51 15.26 -1.22 -12.58
C ASP A 51 14.80 -2.70 -12.54
N MET A 52 14.35 -3.27 -13.67
CA MET A 52 13.95 -4.69 -13.77
C MET A 52 15.16 -5.64 -13.73
N GLU A 53 16.23 -5.38 -14.49
CA GLU A 53 17.43 -6.23 -14.47
C GLU A 53 18.07 -6.28 -13.07
N ALA A 54 18.12 -5.14 -12.38
CA ALA A 54 18.59 -5.08 -11.00
C ALA A 54 17.68 -5.84 -10.01
N THR A 55 16.38 -5.92 -10.31
CA THR A 55 15.38 -6.63 -9.50
C THR A 55 15.50 -8.15 -9.67
N ASP A 56 15.66 -8.64 -10.90
CA ASP A 56 15.84 -10.07 -11.19
C ASP A 56 17.12 -10.64 -10.55
N ASP A 57 18.20 -9.86 -10.57
CA ASP A 57 19.46 -10.22 -9.91
C ASP A 57 19.28 -10.37 -8.39
N VAL A 58 18.53 -9.45 -7.76
CA VAL A 58 18.21 -9.50 -6.33
C VAL A 58 17.36 -10.73 -6.01
N VAL A 59 16.32 -11.01 -6.79
CA VAL A 59 15.45 -12.18 -6.59
C VAL A 59 16.24 -13.48 -6.75
N ARG A 60 17.14 -13.55 -7.74
CA ARG A 60 17.99 -14.73 -7.95
C ARG A 60 18.94 -14.96 -6.78
N ASP A 61 19.56 -13.91 -6.25
CA ASP A 61 20.43 -14.02 -5.08
C ASP A 61 19.65 -14.46 -3.82
N ILE A 62 18.44 -13.91 -3.59
CA ILE A 62 17.57 -14.36 -2.48
C ILE A 62 17.29 -15.86 -2.57
N LYS A 63 17.01 -16.39 -3.77
CA LYS A 63 16.79 -17.83 -3.99
C LYS A 63 18.03 -18.66 -3.64
N GLN A 64 19.22 -18.18 -4.01
CA GLN A 64 20.48 -18.87 -3.67
C GLN A 64 20.73 -18.88 -2.15
N LEU A 65 20.39 -17.79 -1.47
CA LEU A 65 20.53 -17.67 -0.01
C LEU A 65 19.50 -18.52 0.76
N ALA A 66 18.41 -18.94 0.12
CA ALA A 66 17.33 -19.71 0.77
C ALA A 66 17.83 -21.01 1.39
N GLU A 67 18.85 -21.65 0.80
CA GLU A 67 19.46 -22.87 1.35
C GLU A 67 20.37 -22.60 2.56
N CYS A 68 20.80 -21.34 2.73
CA CYS A 68 21.78 -20.92 3.73
C CYS A 68 21.18 -20.28 4.98
N HIS A 69 19.97 -19.71 4.91
CA HIS A 69 19.40 -18.95 6.01
C HIS A 69 17.86 -18.96 6.02
N GLU A 70 17.28 -19.16 7.20
CA GLU A 70 15.82 -19.23 7.38
C GLU A 70 15.09 -17.96 6.88
N ALA A 71 15.59 -16.77 7.20
CA ALA A 71 14.96 -15.52 6.74
C ALA A 71 15.02 -15.38 5.20
N ALA A 72 16.07 -15.90 4.55
CA ALA A 72 16.17 -15.91 3.09
C ALA A 72 15.16 -16.90 2.49
N ALA A 73 15.02 -18.09 3.08
CA ALA A 73 14.04 -19.09 2.65
C ALA A 73 12.61 -18.56 2.71
N LEU A 74 12.25 -17.86 3.79
CA LEU A 74 10.92 -17.29 3.96
C LEU A 74 10.68 -16.08 3.05
N LEU A 75 11.70 -15.24 2.79
CA LEU A 75 11.59 -14.17 1.80
C LEU A 75 11.42 -14.74 0.38
N SER A 76 12.16 -15.79 0.05
CA SER A 76 12.04 -16.50 -1.23
C SER A 76 10.64 -17.11 -1.41
N ASP A 77 10.10 -17.75 -0.36
CA ASP A 77 8.73 -18.30 -0.38
C ASP A 77 7.68 -17.18 -0.54
N LEU A 78 7.83 -16.06 0.18
CA LEU A 78 6.95 -14.89 0.04
C LEU A 78 6.94 -14.37 -1.41
N ILE A 79 8.12 -14.14 -2.00
CA ILE A 79 8.27 -13.64 -3.39
C ILE A 79 7.68 -14.64 -4.38
N HIS A 80 7.90 -15.94 -4.18
CA HIS A 80 7.41 -16.94 -5.11
C HIS A 80 5.89 -17.14 -5.04
N GLN A 81 5.34 -17.27 -3.82
CA GLN A 81 3.94 -17.62 -3.61
C GLN A 81 3.03 -16.39 -3.69
N ASP A 82 3.25 -15.39 -2.84
CA ASP A 82 2.40 -14.20 -2.81
C ASP A 82 2.85 -13.19 -3.88
N GLY A 83 4.15 -13.14 -4.17
CA GLY A 83 4.72 -12.22 -5.16
C GLY A 83 4.56 -12.64 -6.62
N ALA A 84 4.11 -13.88 -6.87
CA ALA A 84 4.09 -14.50 -8.20
C ALA A 84 5.46 -14.47 -8.91
N GLY A 85 6.54 -14.59 -8.14
CA GLY A 85 7.92 -14.65 -8.62
C GLY A 85 8.69 -13.32 -8.55
N GLU A 86 8.04 -12.23 -8.15
CA GLU A 86 8.62 -10.87 -8.11
C GLU A 86 8.17 -10.11 -6.85
N TRP A 87 8.87 -9.02 -6.51
CA TRP A 87 8.42 -8.05 -5.52
C TRP A 87 8.58 -6.61 -6.05
N PRO A 88 7.57 -5.72 -5.95
CA PRO A 88 6.28 -5.93 -5.32
C PRO A 88 5.48 -7.00 -6.07
N PRO A 89 4.47 -7.63 -5.44
CA PRO A 89 3.80 -8.76 -6.04
C PRO A 89 3.26 -8.44 -7.44
N ARG A 90 3.55 -9.31 -8.40
CA ARG A 90 3.01 -9.18 -9.75
C ARG A 90 1.50 -9.39 -9.70
N SER A 91 0.78 -8.45 -10.31
CA SER A 91 -0.69 -8.45 -10.36
C SER A 91 -1.14 -8.25 -11.79
N ASN A 92 -1.67 -9.30 -12.41
CA ASN A 92 -2.11 -9.24 -13.80
C ASN A 92 -3.52 -8.68 -13.87
N HIS A 93 -3.65 -7.49 -14.44
CA HIS A 93 -4.91 -6.82 -14.72
C HIS A 93 -5.23 -6.78 -16.22
N ASP A 94 -4.61 -7.61 -17.06
CA ASP A 94 -5.03 -7.78 -18.45
C ASP A 94 -6.35 -8.57 -18.49
N TYR A 95 -7.36 -8.02 -19.16
CA TYR A 95 -8.68 -8.63 -19.24
C TYR A 95 -8.64 -9.96 -19.99
N THR A 96 -7.80 -10.02 -21.02
CA THR A 96 -7.78 -11.14 -21.96
C THR A 96 -7.07 -12.37 -21.37
N SER A 97 -6.16 -12.15 -20.43
CA SER A 97 -5.43 -13.22 -19.74
C SER A 97 -6.25 -13.90 -18.64
N TRP A 98 -7.29 -13.24 -18.11
CA TRP A 98 -8.09 -13.80 -17.03
C TRP A 98 -8.93 -14.98 -17.52
N PRO A 99 -9.09 -16.05 -16.69
CA PRO A 99 -10.08 -17.08 -16.93
C PRO A 99 -11.46 -16.48 -17.16
N ALA A 100 -12.20 -17.01 -18.14
CA ALA A 100 -13.48 -16.43 -18.58
C ALA A 100 -14.50 -16.26 -17.44
N ALA A 101 -14.52 -17.18 -16.47
CA ALA A 101 -15.43 -17.11 -15.32
C ALA A 101 -15.14 -15.94 -14.36
N LEU A 102 -13.92 -15.37 -14.38
CA LEU A 102 -13.53 -14.26 -13.49
C LEU A 102 -13.73 -12.88 -14.15
N ARG A 103 -13.73 -12.82 -15.48
CA ARG A 103 -13.89 -11.58 -16.26
C ARG A 103 -15.15 -10.76 -15.87
N PRO A 104 -16.32 -11.39 -15.61
CA PRO A 104 -17.51 -10.64 -15.22
C PRO A 104 -17.32 -9.73 -14.01
N TYR A 105 -16.51 -10.10 -13.01
CA TYR A 105 -16.28 -9.24 -11.85
C TYR A 105 -15.67 -7.90 -12.22
N ARG A 106 -14.71 -7.90 -13.14
CA ARG A 106 -14.08 -6.68 -13.62
C ARG A 106 -15.01 -5.86 -14.50
N ASP A 107 -15.76 -6.51 -15.38
CA ASP A 107 -16.73 -5.83 -16.24
C ASP A 107 -17.81 -5.14 -15.41
N ILE A 108 -18.33 -5.83 -14.39
CA ILE A 108 -19.28 -5.28 -13.43
C ILE A 108 -18.65 -4.10 -12.67
N TYR A 109 -17.41 -4.25 -12.19
CA TYR A 109 -16.74 -3.15 -11.50
C TYR A 109 -16.58 -1.94 -12.42
N ALA A 110 -16.13 -2.12 -13.67
CA ALA A 110 -15.96 -1.04 -14.64
C ALA A 110 -17.29 -0.35 -15.00
N GLU A 111 -18.40 -1.11 -15.06
CA GLU A 111 -19.74 -0.57 -15.29
C GLU A 111 -20.27 0.21 -14.08
N MET A 112 -20.02 -0.29 -12.87
CA MET A 112 -20.54 0.31 -11.64
C MET A 112 -19.67 1.44 -11.09
N ALA A 113 -18.36 1.43 -11.30
CA ALA A 113 -17.43 2.40 -10.72
C ALA A 113 -17.76 3.87 -11.07
N PRO A 114 -18.19 4.23 -12.30
CA PRO A 114 -18.63 5.59 -12.62
C PRO A 114 -19.86 6.06 -11.81
N LEU A 115 -20.63 5.14 -11.22
CA LEU A 115 -21.80 5.45 -10.40
C LEU A 115 -21.45 5.64 -8.91
N LEU A 116 -20.24 5.27 -8.48
CA LEU A 116 -19.78 5.53 -7.11
C LEU A 116 -19.67 7.03 -6.81
N PRO A 117 -18.93 7.84 -7.58
CA PRO A 117 -18.71 9.25 -7.24
C PRO A 117 -19.93 10.12 -7.54
N THR A 118 -20.17 11.12 -6.70
CA THR A 118 -21.12 12.22 -6.96
C THR A 118 -20.39 13.55 -7.04
N SER A 119 -20.68 14.40 -8.03
CA SER A 119 -20.20 15.79 -8.01
C SER A 119 -20.79 16.54 -6.81
N ASP A 120 -22.08 16.34 -6.57
CA ASP A 120 -22.86 17.07 -5.58
C ASP A 120 -22.94 16.28 -4.28
N LEU A 121 -22.33 16.83 -3.24
CA LEU A 121 -22.32 16.24 -1.91
C LEU A 121 -23.66 16.52 -1.22
N SER A 122 -24.31 15.46 -0.74
CA SER A 122 -25.55 15.55 0.03
C SER A 122 -25.32 15.22 1.50
N LEU A 123 -25.79 16.10 2.38
CA LEU A 123 -25.90 15.83 3.82
C LEU A 123 -27.26 15.21 4.21
N ASP A 124 -28.15 15.04 3.23
CA ASP A 124 -29.47 14.46 3.43
C ASP A 124 -29.38 12.92 3.43
N ASP A 125 -29.75 12.31 4.55
CA ASP A 125 -29.72 10.86 4.73
C ASP A 125 -30.70 10.14 3.79
N ASP A 126 -31.81 10.74 3.37
CA ASP A 126 -32.76 10.10 2.45
C ASP A 126 -32.22 10.03 1.03
N VAL A 127 -31.56 11.10 0.57
CA VAL A 127 -30.83 11.12 -0.71
C VAL A 127 -29.72 10.07 -0.70
N ASN A 128 -28.93 10.04 0.37
CA ASN A 128 -27.84 9.08 0.52
C ASN A 128 -28.34 7.63 0.60
N ARG A 129 -29.46 7.38 1.29
CA ARG A 129 -30.10 6.07 1.37
C ARG A 129 -30.55 5.58 0.00
N ALA A 130 -31.21 6.44 -0.77
CA ALA A 130 -31.67 6.11 -2.11
C ALA A 130 -30.51 5.76 -3.04
N ARG A 131 -29.42 6.53 -2.97
CA ARG A 131 -28.20 6.30 -3.76
C ARG A 131 -27.54 4.96 -3.41
N ILE A 132 -27.30 4.71 -2.12
CA ILE A 132 -26.69 3.47 -1.63
C ILE A 132 -27.54 2.26 -2.05
N SER A 133 -28.86 2.35 -1.87
CA SER A 133 -29.80 1.28 -2.24
C SER A 133 -29.77 1.00 -3.75
N THR A 134 -29.79 2.05 -4.57
CA THR A 134 -29.76 1.93 -6.04
C THR A 134 -28.47 1.29 -6.51
N PHE A 135 -27.32 1.77 -6.00
CA PHE A 135 -26.01 1.21 -6.35
C PHE A 135 -25.90 -0.26 -5.97
N ARG A 136 -26.24 -0.62 -4.73
CA ARG A 136 -26.17 -2.01 -4.25
C ARG A 136 -27.10 -2.94 -5.00
N SER A 137 -28.32 -2.50 -5.28
CA SER A 137 -29.30 -3.27 -6.05
C SER A 137 -28.77 -3.54 -7.46
N GLY A 138 -28.27 -2.52 -8.16
CA GLY A 138 -27.65 -2.67 -9.47
C GLY A 138 -26.45 -3.62 -9.44
N PHE A 139 -25.53 -3.41 -8.50
CA PHE A 139 -24.33 -4.26 -8.34
C PHE A 139 -24.72 -5.72 -8.09
N GLN A 140 -25.70 -5.96 -7.21
CA GLN A 140 -26.18 -7.30 -6.88
C GLN A 140 -26.85 -7.97 -8.07
N THR A 141 -27.71 -7.27 -8.80
CA THR A 141 -28.35 -7.78 -10.02
C THR A 141 -27.31 -8.22 -11.04
N LEU A 142 -26.31 -7.38 -11.32
CA LEU A 142 -25.27 -7.72 -12.28
C LEU A 142 -24.42 -8.93 -11.85
N LEU A 143 -24.11 -9.04 -10.55
CA LEU A 143 -23.42 -10.21 -10.02
C LEU A 143 -24.25 -11.48 -10.21
N GLN A 144 -25.56 -11.42 -9.93
CA GLN A 144 -26.47 -12.57 -10.07
C GLN A 144 -26.64 -13.00 -11.53
N GLU A 145 -26.71 -12.04 -12.45
CA GLU A 145 -26.94 -12.31 -13.88
C GLU A 145 -25.69 -12.82 -14.60
N ARG A 146 -24.50 -12.29 -14.25
CA ARG A 146 -23.30 -12.48 -15.07
C ARG A 146 -22.25 -13.41 -14.46
N VAL A 147 -22.26 -13.63 -13.14
CA VAL A 147 -21.26 -14.47 -12.49
C VAL A 147 -21.74 -15.91 -12.38
N ASN A 148 -21.03 -16.83 -13.05
CA ASN A 148 -21.21 -18.25 -12.83
C ASN A 148 -20.42 -18.70 -11.59
N LEU A 149 -21.09 -18.68 -10.42
CA LEU A 149 -20.45 -18.95 -9.14
C LEU A 149 -19.83 -20.35 -9.05
N ALA A 150 -20.42 -21.35 -9.70
CA ALA A 150 -19.90 -22.72 -9.73
C ALA A 150 -18.56 -22.81 -10.48
N GLN A 151 -18.42 -22.10 -11.60
CA GLN A 151 -17.15 -22.05 -12.33
C GLN A 151 -16.08 -21.26 -11.57
N VAL A 152 -16.46 -20.19 -10.88
CA VAL A 152 -15.54 -19.43 -10.01
C VAL A 152 -15.02 -20.33 -8.89
N GLU A 153 -15.89 -21.07 -8.22
CA GLU A 153 -15.51 -22.02 -7.18
C GLU A 153 -14.56 -23.10 -7.70
N GLN A 154 -14.86 -23.69 -8.86
CA GLN A 154 -13.98 -24.69 -9.49
C GLN A 154 -12.56 -24.16 -9.75
N LEU A 155 -12.44 -22.91 -10.24
CA LEU A 155 -11.13 -22.29 -10.47
C LEU A 155 -10.37 -22.04 -9.17
N LEU A 156 -11.05 -21.54 -8.13
CA LEU A 156 -10.44 -21.27 -6.83
C LEU A 156 -10.02 -22.56 -6.12
N ALA A 157 -10.85 -23.60 -6.18
CA ALA A 157 -10.52 -24.93 -5.67
C ALA A 157 -9.32 -25.54 -6.43
N ALA A 158 -9.23 -25.34 -7.74
CA ALA A 158 -8.06 -25.75 -8.51
C ALA A 158 -6.79 -25.02 -8.05
N ALA A 159 -6.85 -23.70 -7.83
CA ALA A 159 -5.73 -22.93 -7.29
C ALA A 159 -5.30 -23.41 -5.89
N GLU A 160 -6.24 -23.66 -4.97
CA GLU A 160 -5.95 -24.25 -3.66
C GLU A 160 -5.30 -25.64 -3.75
N ALA A 161 -5.68 -26.44 -4.76
CA ALA A 161 -5.05 -27.73 -5.07
C ALA A 161 -3.69 -27.60 -5.78
N GLY A 162 -3.18 -26.38 -5.97
CA GLY A 162 -1.87 -26.11 -6.58
C GLY A 162 -1.87 -26.05 -8.10
N ARG A 163 -3.03 -26.00 -8.77
CA ARG A 163 -3.16 -25.89 -10.23
C ARG A 163 -2.99 -24.46 -10.73
N TRP A 164 -1.79 -23.91 -10.51
CA TRP A 164 -1.40 -22.58 -10.95
C TRP A 164 -1.21 -22.46 -12.47
N ASP A 165 -1.23 -23.57 -13.19
CA ASP A 165 -1.30 -23.61 -14.66
C ASP A 165 -2.66 -23.13 -15.18
N VAL A 166 -3.74 -23.37 -14.43
CA VAL A 166 -5.12 -23.00 -14.80
C VAL A 166 -5.48 -21.62 -14.28
N PHE A 167 -5.04 -21.29 -13.06
CA PHE A 167 -5.25 -19.99 -12.45
C PHE A 167 -3.89 -19.43 -11.99
N PRO A 168 -3.13 -18.77 -12.87
CA PRO A 168 -1.81 -18.23 -12.56
C PRO A 168 -1.81 -17.28 -11.36
N ARG A 169 -0.72 -17.29 -10.57
CA ARG A 169 -0.61 -16.52 -9.32
C ARG A 169 -0.74 -15.01 -9.51
N ASP A 170 -0.19 -14.47 -10.58
CA ASP A 170 -0.31 -13.05 -10.91
C ASP A 170 -1.76 -12.65 -11.23
N THR A 171 -2.49 -13.53 -11.90
CA THR A 171 -3.92 -13.39 -12.16
C THR A 171 -4.73 -13.55 -10.88
N TYR A 172 -4.33 -14.47 -9.99
CA TYR A 172 -4.93 -14.65 -8.66
C TYR A 172 -4.76 -13.39 -7.79
N ASN A 173 -3.59 -12.75 -7.85
CA ASN A 173 -3.31 -11.46 -7.21
C ASN A 173 -4.18 -10.33 -7.78
N GLY A 174 -4.33 -10.24 -9.10
CA GLY A 174 -5.24 -9.29 -9.75
C GLY A 174 -6.70 -9.50 -9.35
N PHE A 175 -7.12 -10.76 -9.28
CA PHE A 175 -8.45 -11.14 -8.82
C PHE A 175 -8.67 -10.82 -7.34
N TYR A 176 -7.65 -11.00 -6.49
CA TYR A 176 -7.70 -10.62 -5.08
C TYR A 176 -7.98 -9.13 -4.91
N ALA A 177 -7.26 -8.29 -5.67
CA ALA A 177 -7.50 -6.85 -5.69
C ALA A 177 -8.92 -6.53 -6.19
N CYS A 178 -9.35 -7.12 -7.31
CA CYS A 178 -10.68 -6.88 -7.86
C CYS A 178 -11.80 -7.23 -6.86
N ILE A 179 -11.73 -8.37 -6.18
CA ILE A 179 -12.75 -8.73 -5.18
C ILE A 179 -12.72 -7.78 -3.97
N ALA A 180 -11.54 -7.38 -3.48
CA ALA A 180 -11.43 -6.41 -2.40
C ALA A 180 -12.10 -5.07 -2.80
N TRP A 181 -11.84 -4.60 -4.02
CA TRP A 181 -12.43 -3.39 -4.57
C TRP A 181 -13.95 -3.48 -4.78
N CYS A 182 -14.45 -4.60 -5.32
CA CYS A 182 -15.89 -4.85 -5.42
C CYS A 182 -16.57 -4.84 -4.05
N ARG A 183 -15.94 -5.44 -3.02
CA ARG A 183 -16.47 -5.44 -1.65
C ARG A 183 -16.50 -4.03 -1.05
N HIS A 184 -15.47 -3.22 -1.26
CA HIS A 184 -15.45 -1.82 -0.81
C HIS A 184 -16.47 -0.95 -1.55
N ALA A 185 -16.60 -1.13 -2.87
CA ALA A 185 -17.61 -0.46 -3.68
C ALA A 185 -19.02 -0.81 -3.18
N TYR A 186 -19.29 -2.09 -2.89
CA TYR A 186 -20.58 -2.52 -2.33
C TYR A 186 -20.82 -2.01 -0.90
N ARG A 187 -19.79 -2.05 -0.04
CA ARG A 187 -19.83 -1.56 1.34
C ARG A 187 -20.18 -0.09 1.40
N TRP A 188 -19.53 0.74 0.58
CA TRP A 188 -19.71 2.18 0.64
C TRP A 188 -20.82 2.67 -0.27
N ALA A 189 -20.91 2.12 -1.48
CA ALA A 189 -21.94 2.40 -2.48
C ALA A 189 -22.06 3.88 -2.91
N THR A 190 -21.15 4.74 -2.44
CA THR A 190 -21.07 6.15 -2.78
C THR A 190 -19.69 6.70 -2.43
N ILE A 191 -19.23 7.69 -3.20
CA ILE A 191 -18.08 8.55 -2.91
C ILE A 191 -18.52 10.02 -3.02
N PRO A 192 -18.40 10.84 -1.96
CA PRO A 192 -17.71 10.56 -0.70
C PRO A 192 -18.44 9.52 0.15
N VAL A 193 -17.69 8.86 1.05
CA VAL A 193 -18.30 8.02 2.09
C VAL A 193 -19.10 8.92 3.01
N VAL A 194 -20.32 8.53 3.36
CA VAL A 194 -21.25 9.33 4.16
C VAL A 194 -21.56 8.71 5.52
N ARG A 195 -22.01 9.53 6.47
CA ARG A 195 -22.40 9.14 7.83
C ARG A 195 -23.32 7.94 7.84
N LEU A 196 -24.37 7.96 7.00
CA LEU A 196 -25.35 6.88 6.93
C LEU A 196 -24.68 5.53 6.66
N ALA A 197 -23.75 5.48 5.68
CA ALA A 197 -23.03 4.25 5.36
C ALA A 197 -22.12 3.83 6.53
N GLN A 198 -21.44 4.77 7.19
CA GLN A 198 -20.53 4.46 8.32
C GLN A 198 -21.25 3.87 9.54
N LEU A 199 -22.53 4.21 9.75
CA LEU A 199 -23.33 3.70 10.86
C LEU A 199 -23.77 2.23 10.67
N GLU A 200 -23.66 1.68 9.46
CA GLU A 200 -23.93 0.26 9.20
C GLU A 200 -22.85 -0.64 9.84
N LYS A 201 -23.25 -1.38 10.88
CA LYS A 201 -22.37 -2.30 11.63
C LYS A 201 -22.24 -3.68 11.01
N THR A 202 -23.22 -4.08 10.20
CA THR A 202 -23.26 -5.38 9.51
C THR A 202 -23.58 -5.12 8.04
N LEU A 203 -22.98 -5.91 7.15
CA LEU A 203 -23.17 -5.78 5.71
C LEU A 203 -23.43 -7.17 5.11
N PRO A 204 -24.66 -7.47 4.66
CA PRO A 204 -24.92 -8.69 3.91
C PRO A 204 -24.30 -8.56 2.52
N LEU A 205 -23.16 -9.24 2.32
CA LEU A 205 -22.49 -9.28 1.03
C LEU A 205 -23.12 -10.34 0.13
N PRO A 206 -23.27 -10.09 -1.19
CA PRO A 206 -23.75 -11.09 -2.13
C PRO A 206 -22.87 -12.36 -2.12
N PRO A 207 -23.43 -13.56 -2.34
CA PRO A 207 -22.66 -14.81 -2.39
C PRO A 207 -21.48 -14.77 -3.37
N ALA A 208 -21.66 -14.08 -4.49
CA ALA A 208 -20.61 -13.86 -5.49
C ALA A 208 -19.40 -13.06 -4.97
N LEU A 209 -19.53 -12.26 -3.90
CA LEU A 209 -18.42 -11.57 -3.24
C LEU A 209 -17.94 -12.29 -1.96
N LEU A 210 -18.75 -13.18 -1.39
CA LEU A 210 -18.41 -13.95 -0.19
C LEU A 210 -17.57 -15.18 -0.55
N LEU A 211 -18.04 -16.00 -1.48
CA LEU A 211 -17.38 -17.26 -1.85
C LEU A 211 -15.91 -17.05 -2.27
N PRO A 212 -15.59 -16.19 -3.27
CA PRO A 212 -14.20 -15.99 -3.65
C PRO A 212 -13.36 -15.43 -2.51
N TRP A 213 -13.93 -14.55 -1.68
CA TRP A 213 -13.22 -13.95 -0.56
C TRP A 213 -12.74 -14.98 0.45
N THR A 214 -13.53 -16.02 0.74
CA THR A 214 -13.12 -17.07 1.68
C THR A 214 -11.93 -17.88 1.16
N TYR A 215 -11.88 -18.20 -0.14
CA TYR A 215 -10.70 -18.85 -0.76
C TYR A 215 -9.47 -17.94 -0.70
N LEU A 216 -9.65 -16.65 -1.00
CA LEU A 216 -8.57 -15.65 -0.94
C LEU A 216 -8.02 -15.51 0.49
N GLN A 217 -8.90 -15.42 1.50
CA GLN A 217 -8.53 -15.37 2.92
C GLN A 217 -7.71 -16.58 3.35
N ARG A 218 -8.11 -17.80 2.94
CA ARG A 218 -7.36 -19.03 3.24
C ARG A 218 -5.99 -19.04 2.57
N HIS A 219 -5.92 -18.67 1.29
CA HIS A 219 -4.66 -18.64 0.54
C HIS A 219 -3.62 -17.70 1.16
N PHE A 220 -4.04 -16.47 1.54
CA PHE A 220 -3.17 -15.48 2.16
C PHE A 220 -3.06 -15.63 3.69
N GLY A 221 -3.77 -16.59 4.29
CA GLY A 221 -3.73 -16.88 5.73
C GLY A 221 -4.14 -15.71 6.62
N LEU A 222 -5.25 -15.04 6.27
CA LEU A 222 -5.79 -13.88 7.00
C LEU A 222 -7.31 -13.90 7.06
N THR A 223 -7.90 -13.17 8.00
CA THR A 223 -9.36 -13.19 8.25
C THR A 223 -10.07 -11.86 8.03
N SER A 224 -9.35 -10.82 7.59
CA SER A 224 -9.94 -9.48 7.37
C SER A 224 -11.12 -9.52 6.40
N GLN A 225 -12.21 -8.85 6.78
CA GLN A 225 -13.36 -8.61 5.89
C GLN A 225 -13.16 -7.42 4.96
N SER A 226 -12.25 -6.51 5.30
CA SER A 226 -11.90 -5.30 4.54
C SER A 226 -10.73 -5.47 3.58
N GLY A 227 -10.06 -6.63 3.61
CA GLY A 227 -8.77 -6.79 2.95
C GLY A 227 -7.67 -6.09 3.72
N ASN A 228 -6.66 -5.59 3.01
CA ASN A 228 -5.46 -4.99 3.57
C ASN A 228 -4.73 -4.11 2.54
N ASN A 229 -3.63 -3.50 2.99
CA ASN A 229 -2.77 -2.70 2.13
C ASN A 229 -2.35 -3.40 0.81
N MET A 230 -2.07 -4.70 0.85
CA MET A 230 -1.72 -5.44 -0.36
C MET A 230 -2.90 -5.53 -1.33
N SER A 231 -4.06 -6.01 -0.88
CA SER A 231 -5.21 -6.22 -1.77
C SER A 231 -5.74 -4.93 -2.38
N ASN A 232 -5.86 -3.84 -1.62
CA ASN A 232 -6.57 -2.67 -2.13
C ASN A 232 -5.62 -1.59 -2.70
N LEU A 233 -4.32 -1.60 -2.36
CA LEU A 233 -3.39 -0.56 -2.80
C LEU A 233 -2.26 -1.14 -3.66
N VAL A 234 -1.44 -2.05 -3.12
CA VAL A 234 -0.24 -2.54 -3.84
C VAL A 234 -0.62 -3.37 -5.07
N LEU A 235 -1.57 -4.30 -4.92
CA LEU A 235 -2.01 -5.18 -6.00
C LEU A 235 -2.90 -4.50 -7.04
N ASN A 236 -3.26 -3.23 -6.87
CA ASN A 236 -4.06 -2.46 -7.83
C ASN A 236 -3.20 -1.77 -8.93
N PHE A 237 -1.96 -2.22 -9.09
CA PHE A 237 -1.08 -1.79 -10.17
C PHE A 237 -0.83 -2.97 -11.11
N SER A 238 -0.91 -2.72 -12.42
CA SER A 238 -0.50 -3.70 -13.43
C SER A 238 1.02 -3.94 -13.38
N PRO A 239 1.54 -4.97 -14.06
CA PRO A 239 2.99 -5.19 -14.14
C PRO A 239 3.74 -4.01 -14.79
N SER A 240 3.04 -3.19 -15.59
CA SER A 240 3.57 -1.95 -16.18
C SER A 240 3.42 -0.71 -15.29
N GLY A 241 3.04 -0.88 -14.01
CA GLY A 241 2.89 0.21 -13.05
C GLY A 241 1.65 1.09 -13.23
N VAL A 242 0.64 0.61 -13.97
CA VAL A 242 -0.61 1.34 -14.23
C VAL A 242 -1.63 1.05 -13.14
N TYR A 243 -2.14 2.10 -12.51
CA TYR A 243 -3.24 2.01 -11.53
C TYR A 243 -4.53 1.62 -12.24
N THR A 244 -5.21 0.56 -11.79
CA THR A 244 -6.25 -0.13 -12.59
C THR A 244 -7.68 0.15 -12.15
N LEU A 245 -8.00 -0.10 -10.87
CA LEU A 245 -9.35 0.03 -10.34
C LEU A 245 -9.49 1.42 -9.71
N HIS A 246 -10.43 2.22 -10.22
CA HIS A 246 -10.63 3.62 -9.80
C HIS A 246 -11.96 3.79 -9.05
N ILE A 247 -12.02 4.74 -8.11
CA ILE A 247 -13.26 5.12 -7.41
C ILE A 247 -13.84 6.48 -7.82
N ASN A 248 -13.02 7.40 -8.35
CA ASN A 248 -13.45 8.75 -8.72
C ASN A 248 -13.61 8.95 -10.24
N THR A 249 -13.94 7.89 -10.98
CA THR A 249 -14.11 7.94 -12.44
C THR A 249 -15.08 9.05 -12.85
N GLY A 250 -14.68 9.88 -13.81
CA GLY A 250 -15.49 10.99 -14.32
C GLY A 250 -15.44 12.29 -13.50
N LEU A 251 -14.75 12.30 -12.34
CA LEU A 251 -14.51 13.54 -11.59
C LEU A 251 -13.32 14.34 -12.12
N ALA A 252 -13.15 15.56 -11.61
CA ALA A 252 -12.10 16.46 -12.01
C ALA A 252 -10.68 15.85 -11.84
N PRO A 253 -9.72 16.17 -12.73
CA PRO A 253 -8.36 15.61 -12.69
C PRO A 253 -7.65 15.72 -11.34
N ARG A 254 -7.90 16.81 -10.60
CA ARG A 254 -7.35 17.01 -9.24
C ARG A 254 -7.74 15.89 -8.27
N ILE A 255 -8.95 15.34 -8.40
CA ILE A 255 -9.45 14.25 -7.54
C ILE A 255 -8.87 12.92 -8.01
N THR A 256 -8.98 12.62 -9.30
CA THR A 256 -8.51 11.34 -9.87
C THR A 256 -6.99 11.19 -9.74
N SER A 257 -6.22 12.28 -9.93
CA SER A 257 -4.77 12.27 -9.70
C SER A 257 -4.41 12.12 -8.23
N SER A 258 -5.19 12.71 -7.31
CA SER A 258 -4.96 12.55 -5.87
C SER A 258 -5.21 11.12 -5.40
N GLU A 259 -6.21 10.46 -5.98
CA GLU A 259 -6.50 9.04 -5.73
C GLU A 259 -5.32 8.16 -6.16
N GLU A 260 -4.87 8.29 -7.41
CA GLU A 260 -3.74 7.53 -7.93
C GLU A 260 -2.46 7.82 -7.13
N SER A 261 -2.14 9.10 -6.92
CA SER A 261 -0.95 9.52 -6.16
C SER A 261 -0.94 8.92 -4.75
N PHE A 262 -2.10 8.87 -4.08
CA PHE A 262 -2.22 8.23 -2.79
C PHE A 262 -1.94 6.72 -2.84
N ALA A 263 -2.53 6.00 -3.80
CA ALA A 263 -2.28 4.57 -3.96
C ALA A 263 -0.81 4.27 -4.31
N ARG A 264 -0.22 5.11 -5.16
CA ARG A 264 1.16 4.98 -5.65
C ARG A 264 2.19 5.11 -4.54
N VAL A 265 1.91 5.83 -3.46
CA VAL A 265 2.77 5.87 -2.26
C VAL A 265 3.06 4.46 -1.75
N PHE A 266 2.04 3.62 -1.63
CA PHE A 266 2.18 2.28 -1.06
C PHE A 266 2.88 1.33 -2.01
N HIS A 267 2.51 1.38 -3.29
CA HIS A 267 3.16 0.58 -4.33
C HIS A 267 4.67 0.90 -4.44
N ASP A 268 5.03 2.18 -4.47
CA ASP A 268 6.43 2.58 -4.62
C ASP A 268 7.28 2.28 -3.38
N VAL A 269 6.69 2.35 -2.20
CA VAL A 269 7.37 1.93 -0.95
C VAL A 269 7.76 0.46 -1.04
N GLU A 270 6.85 -0.42 -1.47
CA GLU A 270 7.12 -1.85 -1.60
C GLU A 270 8.07 -2.16 -2.78
N ARG A 271 7.96 -1.42 -3.88
CA ARG A 271 8.90 -1.51 -5.00
C ARG A 271 10.34 -1.22 -4.59
N LEU A 272 10.54 -0.14 -3.83
CA LEU A 272 11.86 0.26 -3.34
C LEU A 272 12.33 -0.60 -2.15
N ALA A 273 11.45 -1.42 -1.55
CA ALA A 273 11.73 -2.20 -0.36
C ALA A 273 12.48 -3.51 -0.64
N LEU A 274 12.37 -4.11 -1.84
CA LEU A 274 13.01 -5.39 -2.14
C LEU A 274 14.54 -5.36 -1.92
N PRO A 275 15.30 -4.36 -2.41
CA PRO A 275 16.71 -4.22 -2.08
C PRO A 275 17.00 -4.06 -0.59
N VAL A 276 16.07 -3.47 0.18
CA VAL A 276 16.18 -3.34 1.63
C VAL A 276 16.01 -4.71 2.29
N TYR A 277 15.02 -5.50 1.90
CA TYR A 277 14.82 -6.88 2.40
C TYR A 277 16.03 -7.75 2.14
N HIS A 278 16.58 -7.65 0.93
CA HIS A 278 17.80 -8.32 0.53
C HIS A 278 18.99 -7.95 1.43
N ALA A 279 19.22 -6.65 1.65
CA ALA A 279 20.29 -6.18 2.51
C ALA A 279 20.10 -6.58 3.99
N VAL A 280 18.85 -6.60 4.49
CA VAL A 280 18.51 -7.11 5.83
C VAL A 280 18.87 -8.59 5.95
N VAL A 281 18.44 -9.44 5.02
CA VAL A 281 18.74 -10.89 5.02
C VAL A 281 20.24 -11.14 5.01
N HIS A 282 20.99 -10.42 4.18
CA HIS A 282 22.45 -10.52 4.14
C HIS A 282 23.11 -10.08 5.46
N ALA A 283 22.64 -9.00 6.09
CA ALA A 283 23.15 -8.57 7.38
C ALA A 283 22.92 -9.63 8.47
N LEU A 284 21.74 -10.26 8.48
CA LEU A 284 21.42 -11.37 9.39
C LEU A 284 22.35 -12.57 9.17
N LEU A 285 22.54 -12.97 7.91
CA LEU A 285 23.41 -14.10 7.55
C LEU A 285 24.88 -13.83 7.89
N ALA A 286 25.40 -12.66 7.55
CA ALA A 286 26.77 -12.28 7.87
C ALA A 286 27.01 -12.28 9.38
N HIS A 287 26.08 -11.73 10.16
CA HIS A 287 26.14 -11.81 11.63
C HIS A 287 26.10 -13.25 12.13
N ALA A 288 25.21 -14.11 11.60
CA ALA A 288 25.13 -15.52 11.98
C ALA A 288 26.43 -16.30 11.70
N ARG A 289 27.22 -15.86 10.73
CA ARG A 289 28.54 -16.43 10.38
C ARG A 289 29.72 -15.76 11.10
N ALA A 290 29.45 -14.85 12.04
CA ALA A 290 30.45 -14.01 12.69
C ALA A 290 31.30 -13.16 11.70
N ASP A 291 30.79 -12.90 10.49
CA ASP A 291 31.38 -11.99 9.52
C ASP A 291 30.94 -10.55 9.83
N LEU A 292 31.61 -9.94 10.82
CA LEU A 292 31.33 -8.57 11.25
C LEU A 292 31.59 -7.53 10.15
N PRO A 293 32.67 -7.62 9.33
CA PRO A 293 32.86 -6.72 8.19
C PRO A 293 31.73 -6.80 7.16
N GLY A 294 31.28 -8.00 6.79
CA GLY A 294 30.14 -8.19 5.90
C GLY A 294 28.84 -7.65 6.50
N CYS A 295 28.59 -7.94 7.78
CA CYS A 295 27.45 -7.42 8.51
C CYS A 295 27.41 -5.88 8.49
N LEU A 296 28.55 -5.23 8.73
CA LEU A 296 28.68 -3.78 8.65
C LEU A 296 28.39 -3.24 7.24
N ALA A 297 28.90 -3.89 6.21
CA ALA A 297 28.66 -3.50 4.82
C ALA A 297 27.16 -3.55 4.48
N HIS A 298 26.46 -4.60 4.90
CA HIS A 298 25.02 -4.74 4.65
C HIS A 298 24.17 -3.80 5.52
N ALA A 299 24.55 -3.55 6.79
CA ALA A 299 23.90 -2.55 7.62
C ALA A 299 24.00 -1.14 7.01
N ARG A 300 25.18 -0.76 6.48
CA ARG A 300 25.37 0.48 5.71
C ARG A 300 24.50 0.52 4.46
N ARG A 301 24.38 -0.60 3.76
CA ARG A 301 23.53 -0.71 2.56
C ARG A 301 22.06 -0.47 2.90
N VAL A 302 21.53 -1.06 3.98
CA VAL A 302 20.17 -0.76 4.48
C VAL A 302 20.02 0.74 4.72
N THR A 303 20.96 1.34 5.44
CA THR A 303 21.02 2.79 5.70
C THR A 303 20.97 3.63 4.41
N ALA A 304 21.76 3.27 3.40
CA ALA A 304 21.83 3.98 2.13
C ALA A 304 20.53 3.86 1.33
N LEU A 305 19.94 2.66 1.27
CA LEU A 305 18.70 2.38 0.53
C LEU A 305 17.48 3.06 1.15
N LEU A 306 17.45 3.24 2.47
CA LEU A 306 16.34 3.92 3.14
C LEU A 306 16.21 5.40 2.80
N ARG A 307 17.30 6.06 2.39
CA ARG A 307 17.24 7.48 2.03
C ARG A 307 16.32 7.75 0.83
N PRO A 308 16.59 7.21 -0.38
CA PRO A 308 15.71 7.41 -1.53
C PRO A 308 14.31 6.82 -1.30
N LEU A 309 14.20 5.71 -0.55
CA LEU A 309 12.91 5.12 -0.21
C LEU A 309 12.05 6.08 0.61
N LEU A 310 12.55 6.58 1.74
CA LEU A 310 11.75 7.48 2.59
C LEU A 310 11.50 8.84 1.91
N SER A 311 12.41 9.28 1.03
CA SER A 311 12.22 10.45 0.17
C SER A 311 11.03 10.31 -0.79
N SER A 312 10.79 9.12 -1.35
CA SER A 312 9.66 8.90 -2.28
C SER A 312 8.30 9.21 -1.62
N TYR A 313 8.15 8.89 -0.32
CA TYR A 313 6.99 9.28 0.45
C TYR A 313 6.89 10.82 0.57
N TYR A 314 8.01 11.49 0.82
CA TYR A 314 8.01 12.94 0.98
C TYR A 314 7.64 13.68 -0.29
N ASP A 315 8.12 13.19 -1.43
CA ASP A 315 7.90 13.73 -2.76
C ASP A 315 6.47 13.50 -3.26
N ARG A 316 5.72 12.56 -2.65
CA ARG A 316 4.32 12.26 -3.01
C ARG A 316 3.30 12.83 -2.03
N VAL A 317 3.59 12.82 -0.73
CA VAL A 317 2.58 13.20 0.29
C VAL A 317 2.60 14.70 0.57
N HIS A 318 2.18 15.50 -0.41
CA HIS A 318 2.01 16.94 -0.29
C HIS A 318 0.91 17.45 -1.24
N ASP A 319 0.44 18.67 -1.00
CA ASP A 319 -0.81 19.19 -1.60
C ASP A 319 -0.80 19.19 -3.15
N ALA A 320 0.34 19.50 -3.76
CA ALA A 320 0.47 19.48 -5.22
C ALA A 320 0.40 18.08 -5.86
N GLN A 321 0.49 16.99 -5.09
CA GLN A 321 0.39 15.61 -5.58
C GLN A 321 -0.85 14.89 -5.05
N ILE A 322 -1.17 15.11 -3.77
CA ILE A 322 -2.37 14.64 -3.11
C ILE A 322 -3.05 15.87 -2.52
N ALA A 323 -4.10 16.34 -3.18
CA ALA A 323 -4.78 17.56 -2.78
C ALA A 323 -5.48 17.36 -1.44
N ARG A 324 -5.16 18.21 -0.45
CA ARG A 324 -5.63 18.06 0.94
C ARG A 324 -7.15 18.21 1.03
N ASP A 325 -7.69 19.21 0.34
CA ASP A 325 -9.11 19.55 0.30
C ASP A 325 -10.01 18.44 -0.28
N VAL A 326 -9.45 17.51 -1.06
CA VAL A 326 -10.21 16.39 -1.66
C VAL A 326 -9.89 15.05 -1.02
N TRP A 327 -8.69 14.86 -0.46
CA TRP A 327 -8.24 13.54 -0.03
C TRP A 327 -9.16 12.91 1.02
N LEU A 328 -9.57 13.68 2.04
CA LEU A 328 -10.34 13.13 3.14
C LEU A 328 -11.74 12.67 2.69
N SER A 329 -12.42 13.51 1.91
CA SER A 329 -13.79 13.25 1.42
C SER A 329 -13.82 12.23 0.28
N ARG A 330 -12.90 12.35 -0.69
CA ARG A 330 -12.96 11.63 -1.97
C ARG A 330 -12.05 10.41 -2.10
N VAL A 331 -11.01 10.31 -1.27
CA VAL A 331 -9.99 9.25 -1.41
C VAL A 331 -9.95 8.36 -0.17
N GLN A 332 -9.66 8.92 0.99
CA GLN A 332 -9.39 8.17 2.21
C GLN A 332 -10.58 7.31 2.65
N GLY A 333 -11.81 7.87 2.59
CA GLY A 333 -13.01 7.23 3.12
C GLY A 333 -13.24 5.82 2.57
N PHE A 334 -12.97 5.61 1.28
CA PHE A 334 -13.16 4.33 0.61
C PHE A 334 -12.34 3.20 1.25
N TYR A 335 -11.16 3.50 1.79
CA TYR A 335 -10.27 2.53 2.42
C TYR A 335 -10.64 2.21 3.88
N GLY A 336 -11.66 2.86 4.45
CA GLY A 336 -12.26 2.43 5.71
C GLY A 336 -13.08 1.14 5.56
N TRP A 337 -13.58 0.58 6.67
CA TRP A 337 -14.54 -0.54 6.63
C TRP A 337 -15.65 -0.45 7.68
N GLY A 338 -15.31 -0.58 8.97
CA GLY A 338 -16.21 -0.34 10.10
C GLY A 338 -17.37 -1.30 10.31
N ALA A 339 -17.47 -2.32 9.47
CA ALA A 339 -18.48 -3.36 9.59
C ALA A 339 -17.90 -4.64 10.17
N GLY A 340 -18.79 -5.48 10.68
CA GLY A 340 -18.51 -6.71 11.36
C GLY A 340 -19.70 -7.66 11.33
N TYR A 341 -19.70 -8.62 12.24
CA TYR A 341 -20.81 -9.53 12.47
C TYR A 341 -20.94 -9.84 13.95
N GLU A 342 -22.15 -10.20 14.37
CA GLU A 342 -22.40 -10.75 15.70
C GLU A 342 -21.99 -12.23 15.71
N VAL A 343 -21.42 -12.69 16.82
CA VAL A 343 -21.08 -14.11 17.02
C VAL A 343 -22.25 -14.77 17.73
N GLU A 344 -22.86 -15.78 17.09
CA GLU A 344 -23.94 -16.54 17.72
C GLU A 344 -23.45 -17.22 19.01
N GLY A 345 -24.16 -16.99 20.12
CA GLY A 345 -23.87 -17.61 21.42
C GLY A 345 -22.86 -16.87 22.31
N GLU A 346 -22.21 -15.82 21.81
CA GLU A 346 -21.35 -14.93 22.60
C GLU A 346 -21.90 -13.50 22.57
N ALA A 347 -21.82 -12.78 23.69
CA ALA A 347 -22.10 -11.34 23.72
C ALA A 347 -20.92 -10.57 23.09
N GLY A 348 -20.68 -10.79 21.79
CA GLY A 348 -19.51 -10.30 21.07
C GLY A 348 -19.84 -9.87 19.66
N TRP A 349 -19.56 -8.59 19.35
CA TRP A 349 -19.55 -8.07 17.98
C TRP A 349 -18.10 -8.02 17.49
N VAL A 350 -17.79 -8.77 16.43
CA VAL A 350 -16.45 -8.77 15.83
C VAL A 350 -16.39 -7.70 14.75
N LYS A 351 -15.67 -6.62 15.04
CA LYS A 351 -15.45 -5.50 14.11
C LYS A 351 -14.17 -5.68 13.31
N PHE A 352 -14.23 -5.38 12.02
CA PHE A 352 -13.05 -5.23 11.17
C PHE A 352 -12.82 -3.75 10.85
N ASP A 353 -11.59 -3.28 11.05
CA ASP A 353 -11.17 -1.97 10.60
C ASP A 353 -10.69 -2.00 9.14
N GLY A 354 -10.54 -0.83 8.53
CA GLY A 354 -10.03 -0.72 7.17
C GLY A 354 -8.50 -0.72 7.09
N LEU A 355 -7.99 -0.12 6.04
CA LEU A 355 -6.59 -0.19 5.67
C LEU A 355 -5.72 0.83 6.41
N SER A 356 -4.49 0.47 6.73
CA SER A 356 -3.58 1.35 7.45
C SER A 356 -2.14 1.19 6.98
N GLY A 357 -1.36 2.28 7.08
CA GLY A 357 0.07 2.25 6.79
C GLY A 357 0.87 1.33 7.71
N ASN A 358 0.30 0.89 8.83
CA ASN A 358 0.92 -0.11 9.69
C ASN A 358 0.84 -1.55 9.16
N GLN A 359 0.15 -1.77 8.05
CA GLN A 359 0.09 -3.06 7.34
C GLN A 359 1.20 -3.17 6.27
N VAL A 360 2.00 -2.12 6.05
CA VAL A 360 3.08 -2.08 5.03
C VAL A 360 4.26 -2.94 5.48
N LEU A 361 4.69 -3.87 4.64
CA LEU A 361 5.70 -4.88 4.96
C LEU A 361 7.04 -4.26 5.32
N LEU A 362 7.45 -3.22 4.59
CA LEU A 362 8.72 -2.54 4.86
C LEU A 362 8.89 -2.15 6.33
N PHE A 363 7.90 -1.48 6.91
CA PHE A 363 8.02 -1.00 8.27
C PHE A 363 8.02 -2.15 9.28
N MET A 364 7.27 -3.23 9.02
CA MET A 364 7.29 -4.43 9.85
C MET A 364 8.65 -5.14 9.83
N VAL A 365 9.27 -5.26 8.64
CA VAL A 365 10.60 -5.86 8.50
C VAL A 365 11.67 -5.03 9.20
N LEU A 366 11.63 -3.71 9.05
CA LEU A 366 12.59 -2.83 9.70
C LEU A 366 12.46 -2.85 11.23
N ASP A 367 11.23 -2.89 11.75
CA ASP A 367 11.00 -3.03 13.19
C ASP A 367 11.52 -4.36 13.72
N ALA A 368 11.20 -5.47 13.04
CA ALA A 368 11.73 -6.79 13.36
C ALA A 368 13.27 -6.81 13.32
N PHE A 369 13.88 -6.23 12.28
CA PHE A 369 15.34 -6.20 12.12
C PHE A 369 16.03 -5.45 13.26
N LEU A 370 15.41 -4.37 13.73
CA LEU A 370 15.89 -3.55 14.83
C LEU A 370 15.53 -4.11 16.22
N GLY A 371 14.79 -5.22 16.29
CA GLY A 371 14.30 -5.80 17.54
C GLY A 371 13.33 -4.87 18.27
N LEU A 372 12.51 -4.14 17.52
CA LEU A 372 11.44 -3.29 18.03
C LEU A 372 10.12 -4.09 18.07
N GLU A 373 9.29 -3.79 19.05
CA GLU A 373 7.95 -4.40 19.15
C GLU A 373 7.13 -4.15 17.87
N PRO A 374 6.35 -5.13 17.41
CA PRO A 374 5.46 -4.93 16.27
C PRO A 374 4.44 -3.81 16.50
N TYR A 375 4.03 -3.13 15.43
CA TYR A 375 3.06 -2.03 15.50
C TYR A 375 1.62 -2.53 15.71
N LEU A 376 1.27 -3.64 15.07
CA LEU A 376 -0.02 -4.32 15.22
C LEU A 376 0.12 -5.40 16.29
N ASP A 377 -0.86 -5.49 17.19
CA ASP A 377 -1.01 -6.65 18.06
C ASP A 377 -1.23 -7.93 17.25
N GLU A 378 -1.10 -9.08 17.90
CA GLU A 378 -1.14 -10.38 17.23
C GLU A 378 -2.48 -10.65 16.53
N GLU A 379 -3.60 -10.24 17.12
CA GLU A 379 -4.93 -10.40 16.54
C GLU A 379 -5.05 -9.60 15.24
N ASN A 380 -4.64 -8.33 15.26
CA ASN A 380 -4.69 -7.46 14.09
C ASN A 380 -3.68 -7.84 13.02
N GLN A 381 -2.52 -8.42 13.38
CA GLN A 381 -1.62 -9.03 12.40
C GLN A 381 -2.30 -10.22 11.71
N ARG A 382 -2.90 -11.15 12.48
CA ARG A 382 -3.60 -12.32 11.91
C ARG A 382 -4.77 -11.91 11.02
N ARG A 383 -5.46 -10.83 11.36
CA ARG A 383 -6.57 -10.29 10.55
C ARG A 383 -6.07 -9.63 9.27
N ASN A 384 -5.05 -8.78 9.34
CA ASN A 384 -4.79 -7.78 8.29
C ASN A 384 -3.47 -7.96 7.53
N VAL A 385 -2.55 -8.81 7.97
CA VAL A 385 -1.24 -9.00 7.32
C VAL A 385 -1.15 -10.41 6.77
N PRO A 386 -0.82 -10.66 5.49
CA PRO A 386 -0.67 -12.02 4.96
C PRO A 386 0.29 -12.91 5.76
N GLU A 387 0.00 -14.21 5.82
CA GLU A 387 0.76 -15.15 6.65
C GLU A 387 2.25 -15.20 6.31
N ARG A 388 2.60 -15.24 5.03
CA ARG A 388 4.01 -15.31 4.60
C ARG A 388 4.79 -14.05 5.00
N GLN A 389 4.13 -12.89 4.96
CA GLN A 389 4.69 -11.64 5.46
C GLN A 389 4.95 -11.72 6.97
N ARG A 390 3.98 -12.20 7.75
CA ARG A 390 4.15 -12.40 9.20
C ARG A 390 5.28 -13.38 9.51
N ARG A 391 5.35 -14.51 8.79
CA ARG A 391 6.39 -15.53 8.96
C ARG A 391 7.78 -14.97 8.66
N PHE A 392 7.92 -14.20 7.59
CA PHE A 392 9.18 -13.53 7.25
C PHE A 392 9.59 -12.54 8.35
N CYS A 393 8.69 -11.65 8.80
CA CYS A 393 8.99 -10.72 9.90
C CYS A 393 9.40 -11.44 11.19
N ARG A 394 8.71 -12.52 11.58
CA ARG A 394 9.06 -13.33 12.77
C ARG A 394 10.45 -13.99 12.66
N ALA A 395 10.88 -14.37 11.45
CA ALA A 395 12.23 -14.87 11.24
C ALA A 395 13.27 -13.76 11.35
N VAL A 396 13.02 -12.60 10.74
CA VAL A 396 13.88 -11.42 10.87
C VAL A 396 14.04 -11.02 12.34
N GLU A 397 12.96 -11.02 13.11
CA GLU A 397 12.96 -10.71 14.54
C GLU A 397 13.81 -11.71 15.34
N ARG A 398 13.60 -13.01 15.16
CA ARG A 398 14.39 -14.07 15.84
C ARG A 398 15.88 -13.94 15.57
N HIS A 399 16.26 -13.56 14.36
CA HIS A 399 17.66 -13.41 13.97
C HIS A 399 18.21 -12.01 14.25
N SER A 400 17.38 -11.07 14.70
CA SER A 400 17.82 -9.72 15.06
C SER A 400 18.96 -9.78 16.08
N PHE A 401 19.94 -8.92 15.89
CA PHE A 401 21.18 -8.96 16.65
C PHE A 401 21.55 -7.61 17.29
N ARG A 402 20.76 -6.54 17.05
CA ARG A 402 21.06 -5.20 17.54
C ARG A 402 21.39 -5.17 19.04
N ARG A 403 20.62 -5.90 19.86
CA ARG A 403 20.76 -5.94 21.33
C ARG A 403 22.00 -6.72 21.81
N ARG A 404 22.65 -7.49 20.93
CA ARG A 404 23.81 -8.35 21.25
C ARG A 404 25.16 -7.71 20.86
N LEU A 405 25.15 -6.58 20.17
CA LEU A 405 26.36 -5.93 19.68
C LEU A 405 27.11 -5.20 20.81
N GLY A 406 28.44 -5.33 20.84
CA GLY A 406 29.31 -4.48 21.66
C GLY A 406 29.34 -3.02 21.19
N THR A 407 29.92 -2.14 22.01
CA THR A 407 30.03 -0.71 21.73
C THR A 407 31.34 -0.31 21.03
N GLU A 408 32.30 -1.22 20.97
CA GLU A 408 33.65 -0.98 20.44
C GLU A 408 33.93 -1.79 19.16
N GLY A 409 35.02 -1.45 18.48
CA GLY A 409 35.46 -2.16 17.28
C GLY A 409 34.41 -2.17 16.15
N VAL A 410 34.41 -3.25 15.37
CA VAL A 410 33.49 -3.43 14.23
C VAL A 410 32.05 -3.59 14.70
N GLU A 411 31.80 -4.28 15.81
CA GLU A 411 30.45 -4.40 16.39
C GLU A 411 29.87 -3.03 16.76
N GLY A 412 30.67 -2.16 17.37
CA GLY A 412 30.27 -0.78 17.65
C GLY A 412 29.98 0.02 16.39
N MET A 413 30.66 -0.25 15.27
CA MET A 413 30.33 0.34 13.97
C MET A 413 28.98 -0.16 13.46
N VAL A 414 28.71 -1.47 13.53
CA VAL A 414 27.41 -2.05 13.15
C VAL A 414 26.29 -1.44 14.00
N ALA A 415 26.48 -1.34 15.32
CA ALA A 415 25.52 -0.77 16.24
C ALA A 415 25.19 0.70 15.89
N ARG A 416 26.21 1.49 15.51
CA ARG A 416 26.00 2.88 15.04
C ARG A 416 25.18 2.94 13.75
N GLU A 417 25.46 2.07 12.78
CA GLU A 417 24.71 2.03 11.51
C GLU A 417 23.24 1.61 11.74
N LEU A 418 22.98 0.62 12.59
CA LEU A 418 21.61 0.29 13.01
C LEU A 418 20.95 1.46 13.76
N GLY A 419 21.71 2.20 14.55
CA GLY A 419 21.26 3.46 15.17
C GLY A 419 20.85 4.51 14.14
N GLU A 420 21.55 4.61 13.00
CA GLU A 420 21.15 5.50 11.90
C GLU A 420 19.85 5.04 11.23
N VAL A 421 19.62 3.73 11.09
CA VAL A 421 18.32 3.19 10.64
C VAL A 421 17.20 3.61 11.59
N VAL A 422 17.39 3.46 12.91
CA VAL A 422 16.43 3.91 13.94
C VAL A 422 16.14 5.40 13.81
N LYS A 423 17.18 6.24 13.68
CA LYS A 423 17.03 7.70 13.51
C LYS A 423 16.18 8.04 12.28
N ARG A 424 16.42 7.38 11.14
CA ARG A 424 15.64 7.61 9.91
C ARG A 424 14.19 7.19 10.07
N LEU A 425 13.93 6.04 10.70
CA LEU A 425 12.56 5.60 11.00
C LEU A 425 11.84 6.57 11.93
N ARG A 426 12.52 7.06 12.96
CA ARG A 426 11.95 8.04 13.89
C ARG A 426 11.62 9.36 13.18
N LEU A 427 12.50 9.83 12.30
CA LEU A 427 12.25 11.01 11.48
C LEU A 427 11.03 10.79 10.57
N PHE A 428 10.95 9.64 9.90
CA PHE A 428 9.81 9.26 9.07
C PHE A 428 8.51 9.24 9.86
N ARG A 429 8.48 8.56 11.01
CA ARG A 429 7.29 8.49 11.88
C ARG A 429 6.85 9.88 12.36
N THR A 430 7.80 10.75 12.67
CA THR A 430 7.52 12.13 13.08
C THR A 430 6.90 12.93 11.93
N ALA A 431 7.51 12.86 10.74
CA ALA A 431 7.00 13.56 9.56
C ALA A 431 5.65 13.00 9.09
N HIS A 432 5.46 11.68 9.13
CA HIS A 432 4.19 11.01 8.86
C HIS A 432 3.10 11.51 9.82
N ARG A 433 3.37 11.54 11.13
CA ARG A 433 2.44 12.09 12.14
C ARG A 433 2.00 13.51 11.80
N THR A 434 2.95 14.41 11.55
CA THR A 434 2.65 15.80 11.22
C THR A 434 1.82 15.91 9.93
N ARG A 435 2.17 15.16 8.89
CA ARG A 435 1.43 15.19 7.61
C ARG A 435 0.04 14.58 7.74
N ALA A 436 -0.08 13.43 8.38
CA ALA A 436 -1.36 12.75 8.60
C ALA A 436 -2.36 13.66 9.31
N LYS A 437 -1.93 14.40 10.34
CA LYS A 437 -2.77 15.38 11.03
C LYS A 437 -3.31 16.44 10.06
N VAL A 438 -2.46 17.02 9.20
CA VAL A 438 -2.88 18.04 8.23
C VAL A 438 -3.97 17.54 7.27
N TYR A 439 -3.86 16.29 6.81
CA TYR A 439 -4.86 15.68 5.92
C TYR A 439 -6.15 15.26 6.66
N LEU A 440 -6.03 14.75 7.89
CA LEU A 440 -7.18 14.30 8.68
C LEU A 440 -7.97 15.45 9.30
N SER A 441 -7.36 16.62 9.46
CA SER A 441 -8.04 17.85 9.96
C SER A 441 -8.85 18.59 8.89
N GLN A 442 -8.90 18.10 7.66
CA GLN A 442 -9.71 18.72 6.61
C GLN A 442 -11.21 18.56 6.91
N PRO A 443 -12.07 19.53 6.54
CA PRO A 443 -13.50 19.39 6.75
C PRO A 443 -14.08 18.30 5.85
N ALA A 444 -14.90 17.43 6.43
CA ALA A 444 -15.66 16.39 5.72
C ALA A 444 -17.05 16.22 6.39
N PRO A 445 -17.95 17.21 6.27
CA PRO A 445 -19.23 17.25 6.98
C PRO A 445 -20.19 16.12 6.62
N GLU A 446 -19.98 15.47 5.48
CA GLU A 446 -20.77 14.32 5.01
C GLU A 446 -20.60 13.06 5.85
N ARG A 447 -19.56 12.99 6.70
CA ARG A 447 -19.13 11.77 7.39
C ARG A 447 -18.71 12.01 8.83
N LEU A 448 -18.74 10.94 9.61
CA LEU A 448 -18.19 10.88 10.96
C LEU A 448 -16.65 10.82 10.91
N PRO A 449 -15.96 11.35 11.93
CA PRO A 449 -14.51 11.19 12.10
C PRO A 449 -14.08 9.72 11.98
N MET A 450 -13.22 9.44 11.00
CA MET A 450 -12.74 8.10 10.68
C MET A 450 -11.35 8.20 10.04
N THR A 451 -10.45 7.31 10.42
CA THR A 451 -9.25 7.02 9.61
C THR A 451 -9.48 5.75 8.79
N ALA A 452 -8.65 5.50 7.78
CA ALA A 452 -8.80 4.27 6.99
C ALA A 452 -8.62 3.04 7.91
N GLY A 453 -7.65 3.11 8.81
CA GLY A 453 -7.29 2.02 9.71
C GLY A 453 -8.13 1.90 10.98
N LYS A 454 -9.01 2.86 11.27
CA LYS A 454 -9.90 2.86 12.45
C LYS A 454 -11.23 3.52 12.13
N SER A 455 -12.27 2.72 12.21
CA SER A 455 -13.50 2.96 11.45
C SER A 455 -14.45 4.02 12.01
N LEU A 456 -14.35 4.34 13.30
CA LEU A 456 -15.04 5.48 13.90
C LEU A 456 -14.17 5.93 15.06
N LEU A 457 -13.77 7.18 15.03
CA LEU A 457 -13.23 7.85 16.19
C LEU A 457 -14.42 8.51 16.93
N LYS A 458 -14.22 9.02 18.15
CA LYS A 458 -15.30 9.61 18.96
C LYS A 458 -16.05 10.69 18.16
N SER A 459 -17.27 11.06 18.56
CA SER A 459 -18.09 12.06 17.87
C SER A 459 -17.40 13.42 17.69
N ASP A 460 -16.35 13.66 18.46
CA ASP A 460 -15.48 14.83 18.41
C ASP A 460 -14.18 14.54 17.64
N MET A 461 -13.92 15.33 16.59
CA MET A 461 -12.72 15.24 15.75
C MET A 461 -11.43 15.55 16.54
N GLU A 462 -11.48 16.42 17.56
CA GLU A 462 -10.30 16.75 18.36
C GLU A 462 -9.86 15.53 19.18
N GLN A 463 -10.78 14.92 19.94
CA GLN A 463 -10.51 13.68 20.68
C GLN A 463 -10.09 12.51 19.77
N SER A 464 -10.63 12.50 18.55
CA SER A 464 -10.30 11.53 17.51
C SER A 464 -8.85 11.67 17.04
N LEU A 465 -8.41 12.91 16.82
CA LEU A 465 -7.04 13.23 16.46
C LEU A 465 -6.09 13.02 17.65
N GLU A 466 -6.51 13.31 18.88
CA GLU A 466 -5.75 13.05 20.11
C GLU A 466 -5.42 11.56 20.26
N TYR A 467 -6.41 10.66 20.09
CA TYR A 467 -6.16 9.22 20.15
C TYR A 467 -5.11 8.76 19.13
N LEU A 468 -5.22 9.23 17.88
CA LEU A 468 -4.25 8.91 16.83
C LEU A 468 -2.87 9.52 17.16
N ASP A 469 -2.85 10.72 17.71
CA ASP A 469 -1.66 11.44 18.11
C ASP A 469 -0.91 10.70 19.25
N GLU A 470 -1.62 10.30 20.31
CA GLU A 470 -1.11 9.49 21.42
C GLU A 470 -0.54 8.17 20.92
N PHE A 471 -1.26 7.49 20.03
CA PHE A 471 -0.80 6.24 19.44
C PHE A 471 0.50 6.43 18.63
N MET A 472 0.59 7.48 17.82
CA MET A 472 1.81 7.79 17.07
C MET A 472 2.96 8.27 17.98
N VAL A 473 2.67 8.97 19.07
CA VAL A 473 3.64 9.37 20.11
C VAL A 473 4.18 8.13 20.82
N GLY A 474 3.30 7.20 21.21
CA GLY A 474 3.69 5.91 21.77
C GLY A 474 4.63 5.17 20.84
N ARG A 475 4.34 5.16 19.52
CA ARG A 475 5.26 4.55 18.56
C ARG A 475 6.61 5.26 18.48
N LEU A 476 6.61 6.59 18.49
CA LEU A 476 7.85 7.36 18.50
C LEU A 476 8.70 7.05 19.73
N ALA A 477 8.08 6.89 20.89
CA ALA A 477 8.76 6.50 22.12
C ALA A 477 9.35 5.08 22.07
N GLN A 478 8.69 4.15 21.38
CA GLN A 478 9.20 2.79 21.13
C GLN A 478 10.33 2.75 20.09
N THR A 479 10.53 3.82 19.32
CA THR A 479 11.57 3.90 18.29
C THR A 479 12.86 4.48 18.87
N VAL A 480 13.48 3.72 19.78
CA VAL A 480 14.72 4.10 20.49
C VAL A 480 15.88 3.17 20.21
#